data_AF-A0A7W6DCS8-F1
#
_entry.id   AF-A0A7W6DCS8-F1
#
_cell.length_a   1.000
_cell.length_b   1.000
_cell.length_c   1.000
_cell.angle_alpha   90.00
_cell.angle_beta   90.00
_cell.angle_gamma   90.00
#
_symmetry.space_group_name_H-M   'P 1'
#
loop_
_entity.id
_entity.type
_entity.pdbx_description
1 polymer ?
#
loop_
_entity_poly.entity_id
_entity_poly.type
_entity_poly.pdbx_seq_one_letter_code
_entity_poly.pdbx_strand_id
1 'polypeptide(L)'
;MGQEAYDDLVEVIHDPAIIHVMIEDYRAGLTVDRQHDLEDRNAGRRVQCPTLCLWSSKVDTEELYGDPLQVWRPWLSRVAGHSIESGHHVAEEAPTELANSLLHFLS
;
A
#
# COMPACT_ATOMS: atom_id res chain seq x y z
N MET A 1 10.91 -4.52 -12.21
CA MET A 1 11.51 -3.23 -12.60
C MET A 1 12.28 -3.31 -13.90
N GLY A 2 12.01 -2.38 -14.83
CA GLY A 2 12.84 -2.18 -16.03
C GLY A 2 14.12 -1.40 -15.71
N GLN A 3 15.08 -1.38 -16.65
CA GLN A 3 16.38 -0.74 -16.44
C GLN A 3 16.27 0.77 -16.13
N GLU A 4 15.43 1.50 -16.86
CA GLU A 4 15.22 2.95 -16.67
C GLU A 4 14.71 3.27 -15.26
N ALA A 5 13.66 2.56 -14.81
CA ALA A 5 13.12 2.72 -13.46
C ALA A 5 14.13 2.31 -12.37
N TYR A 6 14.98 1.32 -12.64
CA TYR A 6 16.06 0.94 -11.72
C TYR A 6 17.12 2.05 -11.62
N ASP A 7 17.54 2.62 -12.74
CA ASP A 7 18.55 3.68 -12.78
C ASP A 7 18.05 4.95 -12.08
N ASP A 8 16.79 5.34 -12.30
CA ASP A 8 16.12 6.45 -11.61
C ASP A 8 16.12 6.23 -10.08
N LEU A 9 15.73 5.03 -9.63
CA LEU A 9 15.74 4.69 -8.21
C LEU A 9 17.15 4.75 -7.63
N VAL A 10 18.13 4.15 -8.32
CA VAL A 10 19.53 4.12 -7.87
C VAL A 10 20.10 5.52 -7.77
N GLU A 11 19.81 6.41 -8.70
CA GLU A 11 20.27 7.81 -8.62
C GLU A 11 19.78 8.48 -7.34
N VAL A 12 18.49 8.39 -7.04
CA VAL A 12 17.90 9.13 -5.90
C VAL A 12 18.27 8.54 -4.54
N ILE A 13 18.41 7.21 -4.41
CA ILE A 13 18.73 6.57 -3.12
C ILE A 13 20.20 6.76 -2.70
N HIS A 14 21.02 7.43 -3.49
CA HIS A 14 22.39 7.83 -3.11
C HIS A 14 22.48 9.27 -2.61
N ASP A 15 21.42 10.08 -2.75
CA ASP A 15 21.39 11.43 -2.17
C ASP A 15 21.16 11.34 -0.65
N PRO A 16 22.10 11.81 0.20
CA PRO A 16 21.94 11.78 1.65
C PRO A 16 20.70 12.53 2.16
N ALA A 17 20.25 13.57 1.46
CA ALA A 17 19.03 14.29 1.83
C ALA A 17 17.79 13.42 1.59
N ILE A 18 17.74 12.68 0.46
CA ILE A 18 16.66 11.74 0.15
C ILE A 18 16.65 10.59 1.15
N ILE A 19 17.82 9.99 1.43
CA ILE A 19 17.94 8.93 2.44
C ILE A 19 17.44 9.43 3.80
N HIS A 20 17.82 10.64 4.21
CA HIS A 20 17.35 11.21 5.47
C HIS A 20 15.82 11.32 5.51
N VAL A 21 15.21 11.83 4.44
CA VAL A 21 13.74 11.96 4.34
C VAL A 21 13.05 10.59 4.37
N MET A 22 13.57 9.59 3.65
CA MET A 22 13.04 8.22 3.72
C MET A 22 13.08 7.68 5.16
N ILE A 23 14.16 7.91 5.90
CA ILE A 23 14.25 7.49 7.30
C ILE A 23 13.26 8.27 8.18
N GLU A 24 13.07 9.57 7.94
CA GLU A 24 12.08 10.36 8.68
C GLU A 24 10.65 9.88 8.42
N ASP A 25 10.32 9.40 7.22
CA ASP A 25 9.03 8.75 6.92
C ASP A 25 8.79 7.52 7.81
N TYR A 26 9.78 6.62 7.90
CA TYR A 26 9.69 5.48 8.83
C TYR A 26 9.58 5.89 10.30
N ARG A 27 10.27 6.97 10.72
CA ARG A 27 10.16 7.50 12.08
C ARG A 27 8.78 8.08 12.34
N ALA A 28 8.19 8.79 11.37
CA ALA A 28 6.84 9.34 11.46
C ALA A 28 5.79 8.22 11.60
N GLY A 29 5.92 7.16 10.81
CA GLY A 29 5.04 5.98 10.86
C GLY A 29 4.99 5.30 12.23
N LEU A 30 6.11 5.32 12.98
CA LEU A 30 6.20 4.77 14.33
C LEU A 30 5.79 5.76 15.43
N THR A 31 5.57 7.04 15.11
CA THR A 31 5.35 8.11 16.08
C THR A 31 4.10 8.93 15.77
N VAL A 32 4.23 10.01 15.00
CA VAL A 32 3.16 10.99 14.77
C VAL A 32 1.99 10.39 13.98
N ASP A 33 2.24 9.53 12.98
CA ASP A 33 1.17 8.90 12.20
C ASP A 33 0.37 7.94 13.06
N ARG A 34 1.06 7.17 13.92
CA ARG A 34 0.42 6.28 14.89
C ARG A 34 -0.50 7.04 15.84
N GLN A 35 -0.11 8.24 16.27
CA GLN A 35 -0.92 9.10 17.12
C GLN A 35 -2.19 9.57 16.38
N HIS A 36 -2.05 10.05 15.15
CA HIS A 36 -3.19 10.47 14.33
C HIS A 36 -4.16 9.32 14.06
N ASP A 37 -3.63 8.14 13.73
CA ASP A 37 -4.41 6.91 13.55
C ASP A 37 -5.22 6.55 14.81
N LEU A 38 -4.61 6.67 16.00
CA LEU A 38 -5.31 6.44 17.28
C LEU A 38 -6.43 7.44 17.52
N GLU A 39 -6.21 8.71 17.19
CA GLU A 39 -7.22 9.76 17.33
C GLU A 39 -8.42 9.49 16.41
N ASP A 40 -8.16 9.11 15.16
CA ASP A 40 -9.19 8.68 14.20
C ASP A 40 -9.94 7.44 14.71
N ARG A 41 -9.22 6.47 15.29
CA ARG A 41 -9.84 5.29 15.90
C ARG A 41 -10.75 5.63 17.06
N ASN A 42 -10.28 6.45 18.00
CA ASN A 42 -11.03 6.82 19.17
C ASN A 42 -12.27 7.67 18.80
N ALA A 43 -12.16 8.47 17.74
CA ALA A 43 -13.28 9.23 17.19
C ALA A 43 -14.21 8.41 16.27
N GLY A 44 -13.90 7.13 16.01
CA GLY A 44 -14.68 6.28 15.13
C GLY A 44 -14.67 6.72 13.65
N ARG A 45 -13.68 7.51 13.23
CA ARG A 45 -13.55 7.98 11.85
C ARG A 45 -13.21 6.81 10.92
N ARG A 46 -13.80 6.84 9.73
CA ARG A 46 -13.58 5.85 8.66
C ARG A 46 -13.57 6.53 7.31
N VAL A 47 -12.84 5.97 6.36
CA VAL A 47 -12.93 6.35 4.95
C VAL A 47 -14.32 5.96 4.44
N GLN A 48 -15.05 6.94 3.89
CA GLN A 48 -16.47 6.77 3.55
C GLN A 48 -16.72 6.29 2.12
N CYS A 49 -15.79 6.54 1.20
CA CYS A 49 -15.93 6.11 -0.19
C CYS A 49 -15.69 4.59 -0.33
N PRO A 50 -16.24 3.96 -1.38
CA PRO A 50 -15.81 2.62 -1.78
C PRO A 50 -14.29 2.59 -1.92
N THR A 51 -13.66 1.54 -1.37
CA THR A 51 -12.21 1.37 -1.43
C THR A 51 -11.88 -0.01 -1.99
N LEU A 52 -10.93 -0.05 -2.94
CA LEU A 52 -10.34 -1.28 -3.47
C LEU A 52 -8.99 -1.53 -2.80
N CYS A 53 -8.83 -2.70 -2.17
CA CYS A 53 -7.56 -3.15 -1.61
C CYS A 53 -7.01 -4.31 -2.43
N LEU A 54 -5.86 -4.12 -3.07
CA LEU A 54 -5.17 -5.16 -3.85
C LEU A 54 -3.84 -5.48 -3.18
N TRP A 55 -3.47 -6.76 -3.15
CA TRP A 55 -2.20 -7.19 -2.56
C TRP A 55 -1.52 -8.25 -3.42
N SER A 56 -0.21 -8.36 -3.25
CA SER A 56 0.64 -9.33 -3.92
C SER A 56 0.42 -10.74 -3.34
N SER A 57 0.21 -11.74 -4.20
CA SER A 57 0.06 -13.14 -3.74
C SER A 57 1.39 -13.85 -3.48
N LYS A 58 2.51 -13.37 -4.02
CA LYS A 58 3.85 -14.01 -3.90
C LYS A 58 4.67 -13.49 -2.73
N VAL A 59 4.01 -12.88 -1.74
CA VAL A 59 4.61 -12.37 -0.51
C VAL A 59 3.75 -12.82 0.68
N ASP A 60 4.29 -12.70 1.88
CA ASP A 60 3.76 -13.33 3.09
C ASP A 60 2.47 -12.65 3.63
N THR A 61 1.79 -11.82 2.84
CA THR A 61 0.62 -11.03 3.30
C THR A 61 -0.53 -11.95 3.74
N GLU A 62 -0.88 -12.96 2.93
CA GLU A 62 -1.94 -13.90 3.30
C GLU A 62 -1.50 -14.87 4.41
N GLU A 63 -0.21 -15.22 4.48
CA GLU A 63 0.34 -16.04 5.56
C GLU A 63 0.27 -15.33 6.91
N LEU A 64 0.65 -14.04 6.96
CA LEU A 64 0.69 -13.25 8.18
C LEU A 64 -0.69 -12.80 8.67
N TYR A 65 -1.61 -12.50 7.75
CA TYR A 65 -2.89 -11.85 8.07
C TYR A 65 -4.13 -12.68 7.74
N GLY A 66 -3.98 -13.82 7.04
CA GLY A 66 -5.09 -14.63 6.56
C GLY A 66 -5.85 -13.93 5.44
N ASP A 67 -6.88 -13.15 5.80
CA ASP A 67 -7.64 -12.29 4.89
C ASP A 67 -7.23 -10.82 5.10
N PRO A 68 -6.43 -10.23 4.20
CA PRO A 68 -5.96 -8.84 4.32
C PRO A 68 -7.10 -7.82 4.40
N LEU A 69 -8.29 -8.14 3.88
CA LEU A 69 -9.44 -7.25 4.01
C LEU A 69 -9.88 -7.08 5.47
N GLN A 70 -9.63 -8.05 6.36
CA GLN A 70 -9.97 -7.92 7.78
C GLN A 70 -9.17 -6.82 8.48
N VAL A 71 -7.93 -6.57 8.04
CA VAL A 71 -7.08 -5.48 8.55
C VAL A 71 -7.71 -4.13 8.22
N TRP A 72 -8.30 -4.01 7.04
CA TRP A 72 -8.85 -2.75 6.53
C TRP A 72 -10.30 -2.49 6.93
N ARG A 73 -11.12 -3.52 7.12
CA ARG A 73 -12.56 -3.41 7.47
C ARG A 73 -12.89 -2.45 8.60
N PRO A 74 -12.10 -2.33 9.69
CA PRO A 74 -12.46 -1.39 10.73
C PRO A 74 -12.19 0.07 10.28
N TRP A 75 -11.28 0.33 9.33
CA TRP A 75 -10.92 1.67 8.83
C TRP A 75 -11.84 2.19 7.73
N LEU A 76 -12.53 1.29 7.02
CA LEU A 76 -13.25 1.60 5.79
C LEU A 76 -14.75 1.33 5.98
N SER A 77 -15.62 2.15 5.38
CA SER A 77 -17.06 1.90 5.36
C SER A 77 -17.42 0.75 4.41
N ARG A 78 -16.75 0.68 3.25
CA ARG A 78 -16.94 -0.32 2.21
C ARG A 78 -15.59 -0.66 1.60
N VAL A 79 -15.19 -1.93 1.73
CA VAL A 79 -13.97 -2.46 1.14
C VAL A 79 -14.29 -3.69 0.29
N ALA A 80 -13.67 -3.74 -0.88
CA ALA A 80 -13.56 -4.92 -1.72
C ALA A 80 -12.09 -5.10 -2.10
N GLY A 81 -11.71 -6.28 -2.55
CA GLY A 81 -10.33 -6.55 -2.90
C GLY A 81 -10.04 -8.02 -3.15
N HIS A 82 -8.87 -8.26 -3.71
CA HIS A 82 -8.35 -9.59 -3.99
C HIS A 82 -6.83 -9.51 -4.17
N SER A 83 -6.16 -10.66 -4.12
CA SER A 83 -4.75 -10.75 -4.50
C SER A 83 -4.56 -10.66 -6.01
N ILE A 84 -3.39 -10.18 -6.41
CA ILE A 84 -2.87 -10.18 -7.79
C ILE A 84 -1.60 -11.03 -7.82
N GLU A 85 -1.44 -11.84 -8.87
CA GLU A 85 -0.34 -12.80 -9.00
C GLU A 85 1.02 -12.12 -9.25
N SER A 86 1.61 -11.55 -8.19
CA SER A 86 2.81 -10.71 -8.26
C SER A 86 3.62 -10.78 -6.97
N GLY A 87 4.91 -10.43 -7.05
CA GLY A 87 5.70 -9.97 -5.92
C GLY A 87 5.28 -8.57 -5.48
N HIS A 88 6.09 -7.92 -4.64
CA HIS A 88 5.72 -6.66 -3.97
C HIS A 88 5.39 -5.51 -4.96
N HIS A 89 5.98 -5.51 -6.16
CA HIS A 89 5.84 -4.41 -7.12
C HIS A 89 4.75 -4.72 -8.15
N VAL A 90 3.48 -4.82 -7.69
CA VAL A 90 2.31 -5.21 -8.51
C VAL A 90 2.22 -4.45 -9.84
N ALA A 91 2.45 -3.14 -9.82
CA ALA A 91 2.37 -2.28 -11.00
C ALA A 91 3.43 -2.60 -12.06
N GLU A 92 4.57 -3.18 -11.66
CA GLU A 92 5.63 -3.58 -12.59
C GLU A 92 5.50 -5.04 -13.03
N GLU A 93 5.07 -5.91 -12.10
CA GLU A 93 5.05 -7.35 -12.31
C GLU A 93 3.75 -7.85 -12.96
N ALA A 94 2.62 -7.19 -12.66
CA ALA A 94 1.30 -7.54 -13.19
C ALA A 94 0.50 -6.29 -13.64
N PRO A 95 1.08 -5.39 -14.48
CA PRO A 95 0.45 -4.12 -14.85
C PRO A 95 -0.93 -4.28 -15.50
N THR A 96 -1.09 -5.26 -16.38
CA THR A 96 -2.37 -5.51 -17.09
C THR A 96 -3.46 -5.96 -16.13
N GLU A 97 -3.14 -6.86 -15.20
CA GLU A 97 -4.11 -7.34 -14.20
C GLU A 97 -4.50 -6.20 -13.25
N LEU A 98 -3.52 -5.45 -12.74
CA LEU A 98 -3.75 -4.27 -11.92
C LEU A 98 -4.65 -3.24 -12.64
N ALA A 99 -4.34 -2.91 -13.90
CA ALA A 99 -5.13 -1.97 -14.67
C ALA A 99 -6.57 -2.44 -14.87
N ASN A 100 -6.79 -3.73 -15.13
CA ASN A 100 -8.13 -4.30 -15.26
C ASN A 100 -8.92 -4.21 -13.96
N SER A 101 -8.31 -4.54 -12.82
CA SER A 101 -8.96 -4.41 -11.50
C SER A 101 -9.34 -2.96 -11.18
N LEU A 102 -8.45 -2.01 -11.49
CA LEU A 102 -8.72 -0.58 -11.32
C LEU A 102 -9.86 -0.10 -12.23
N LEU A 103 -9.82 -0.45 -13.53
CA LEU A 103 -10.87 -0.08 -14.49
C LEU A 103 -12.23 -0.65 -14.09
N HIS A 104 -12.27 -1.92 -13.67
CA HIS A 104 -13.51 -2.55 -13.20
C HIS A 104 -14.08 -1.86 -11.96
N PHE A 105 -13.23 -1.41 -11.05
CA PHE A 105 -13.66 -0.74 -9.83
C PHE A 105 -14.15 0.70 -10.07
N LEU A 106 -13.58 1.39 -11.07
CA LEU A 106 -13.87 2.79 -11.38
C LEU A 106 -14.98 3.00 -12.41
N SER A 107 -15.37 1.95 -13.16
CA SER A 107 -16.48 1.97 -14.12
C SER A 107 -17.85 1.88 -13.45
#